data_AF-A0A519FY33-F1
#
_entry.id   AF-A0A519FY33-F1
#
_cell.length_a   1.000
_cell.length_b   1.000
_cell.length_c   1.000
_cell.angle_alpha   90.00
_cell.angle_beta   90.00
_cell.angle_gamma   90.00
#
_symmetry.space_group_name_H-M   'P 1'
#
loop_
_entity.id
_entity.type
_entity.pdbx_description
1 polymer ?
#
loop_
_entity_poly.entity_id
_entity_poly.type
_entity_poly.pdbx_seq_one_letter_code
_entity_poly.pdbx_strand_id
1 'polypeptide(L)'
;MPTRPSCRPRARTTRSSSATTGPPPCASTPCRSAASSHWWCPVPETTRRTYPGLDTVRALAALAVLATHTSFWAGFYPQGLLGAMTARLDIGVAVFFVLSGFLLGQPFLAATADGTTPPRAGRYLWKRFLRIVPLYVVTVVVALLALPENDAAGPSTWIRQLTLTQVYPPADLVAGLTHMWSLCVEVAFYLALPLLLWPLHRWSARRGWNPRTVLL
;
A
#
# COMPACT_ATOMS: atom_id res chain seq x y z
N MET A 1 -37.15 -39.94 -51.39
CA MET A 1 -37.04 -38.46 -51.35
C MET A 1 -35.73 -38.04 -52.00
N PRO A 2 -35.72 -36.96 -52.79
CA PRO A 2 -34.80 -36.76 -53.89
C PRO A 2 -33.52 -35.98 -53.50
N THR A 3 -32.39 -36.48 -53.99
CA THR A 3 -31.33 -35.76 -54.74
C THR A 3 -30.98 -34.32 -54.33
N ARG A 4 -29.77 -34.16 -53.77
CA ARG A 4 -29.03 -32.89 -53.72
C ARG A 4 -28.57 -32.50 -55.15
N PRO A 5 -28.78 -31.26 -55.60
CA PRO A 5 -28.23 -30.78 -56.87
C PRO A 5 -26.77 -30.37 -56.75
N SER A 6 -26.10 -30.54 -57.89
CA SER A 6 -24.70 -30.33 -58.22
C SER A 6 -24.42 -28.92 -58.78
N CYS A 7 -23.13 -28.64 -59.01
CA CYS A 7 -22.58 -27.67 -59.99
C CYS A 7 -22.73 -26.17 -59.63
N ARG A 8 -21.76 -25.27 -59.87
CA ARG A 8 -20.68 -25.18 -60.86
C ARG A 8 -19.64 -24.11 -60.42
N PRO A 9 -18.45 -24.07 -61.03
CA PRO A 9 -17.38 -23.11 -60.73
C PRO A 9 -17.60 -21.78 -61.49
N ARG A 10 -17.07 -20.66 -60.98
CA ARG A 10 -17.01 -19.41 -61.75
C ARG A 10 -15.63 -18.74 -61.71
N ALA A 11 -15.02 -18.79 -62.88
CA ALA A 11 -14.22 -17.76 -63.55
C ALA A 11 -12.95 -17.21 -62.89
N ARG A 12 -11.86 -17.65 -63.50
CA ARG A 12 -10.54 -17.02 -63.59
C ARG A 12 -10.65 -15.68 -64.33
N THR A 13 -10.21 -14.58 -63.73
CA THR A 13 -9.73 -13.39 -64.44
C THR A 13 -8.23 -13.24 -64.22
N THR A 14 -7.52 -13.31 -65.33
CA THR A 14 -6.09 -13.10 -65.50
C THR A 14 -5.74 -11.61 -65.40
N ARG A 15 -4.70 -11.27 -64.64
CA ARG A 15 -3.76 -10.22 -65.04
C ARG A 15 -2.38 -10.51 -64.47
N SER A 16 -1.43 -10.67 -65.39
CA SER A 16 0.03 -10.67 -65.19
C SER A 16 0.46 -9.26 -64.72
N SER A 17 1.65 -8.95 -64.21
CA SER A 17 2.91 -9.62 -63.88
C SER A 17 3.87 -8.51 -63.42
N SER A 18 4.56 -8.64 -62.29
CA SER A 18 5.96 -8.20 -62.12
C SER A 18 6.52 -8.60 -60.74
N ALA A 19 7.78 -9.05 -60.79
CA ALA A 19 8.67 -9.58 -59.74
C ALA A 19 8.78 -8.68 -58.48
N THR A 20 9.20 -9.15 -57.29
CA THR A 20 10.56 -9.65 -56.96
C THR A 20 10.61 -10.22 -55.50
N THR A 21 11.21 -11.41 -55.32
CA THR A 21 11.96 -12.00 -54.14
C THR A 21 11.35 -12.27 -52.73
N GLY A 22 11.06 -13.57 -52.46
CA GLY A 22 11.48 -14.44 -51.31
C GLY A 22 10.82 -14.32 -49.89
N PRO A 23 10.84 -15.35 -49.00
CA PRO A 23 11.15 -16.81 -49.08
C PRO A 23 9.90 -17.73 -48.75
N PRO A 24 9.99 -19.09 -48.68
CA PRO A 24 8.87 -20.01 -48.95
C PRO A 24 7.87 -20.26 -47.79
N PRO A 25 6.68 -20.86 -48.06
CA PRO A 25 5.68 -21.18 -47.04
C PRO A 25 6.16 -22.28 -46.09
N CYS A 26 5.90 -22.09 -44.78
CA CYS A 26 6.14 -23.07 -43.72
C CYS A 26 5.57 -24.43 -44.09
N ALA A 27 6.45 -25.36 -44.45
CA ALA A 27 6.15 -26.77 -44.52
C ALA A 27 5.80 -27.28 -43.11
N SER A 28 4.73 -28.07 -43.07
CA SER A 28 4.24 -28.82 -41.95
C SER A 28 5.31 -29.75 -41.36
N THR A 29 5.73 -29.47 -40.12
CA THR A 29 6.42 -30.44 -39.27
C THR A 29 5.54 -30.68 -38.02
N PRO A 30 5.24 -31.94 -37.64
CA PRO A 30 4.46 -32.20 -36.45
C PRO A 30 5.30 -31.87 -35.22
N CYS A 31 4.80 -30.94 -34.39
CA CYS A 31 5.40 -30.62 -33.10
C CYS A 31 5.22 -31.82 -32.15
N ARG A 32 6.19 -32.73 -32.20
CA ARG A 32 6.30 -33.87 -31.31
C ARG A 32 7.13 -33.44 -30.11
N SER A 33 6.49 -33.44 -28.94
CA SER A 33 7.07 -33.49 -27.58
C SER A 33 8.46 -32.85 -27.36
N ALA A 34 8.47 -31.63 -26.82
CA ALA A 34 9.56 -31.17 -25.96
C ALA A 34 8.95 -30.72 -24.62
N ALA A 35 8.82 -31.68 -23.71
CA ALA A 35 8.71 -31.41 -22.30
C ALA A 35 10.08 -30.92 -21.82
N SER A 36 10.30 -29.60 -21.79
CA SER A 36 11.35 -29.00 -20.96
C SER A 36 11.15 -27.49 -20.85
N SER A 37 11.18 -27.02 -19.61
CA SER A 37 11.44 -25.65 -19.19
C SER A 37 10.51 -24.55 -19.73
N HIS A 38 9.32 -24.42 -19.15
CA HIS A 38 8.58 -23.15 -19.15
C HIS A 38 8.11 -22.80 -17.74
N TRP A 39 9.03 -22.92 -16.78
CA TRP A 39 8.79 -22.62 -15.36
C TRP A 39 8.95 -21.13 -15.03
N TRP A 40 9.28 -20.28 -16.00
CA TRP A 40 9.35 -18.83 -15.85
C TRP A 40 8.31 -18.15 -16.76
N CYS A 41 7.02 -18.32 -16.48
CA CYS A 41 6.15 -17.18 -16.77
C CYS A 41 6.46 -16.14 -15.68
N PRO A 42 7.14 -15.00 -15.98
CA PRO A 42 7.14 -13.91 -15.04
C PRO A 42 5.68 -13.62 -14.73
N VAL A 43 5.28 -13.85 -13.47
CA VAL A 43 3.97 -13.46 -12.99
C VAL A 43 3.85 -11.98 -13.36
N PRO A 44 2.79 -11.55 -14.07
CA PRO A 44 2.64 -10.15 -14.42
C PRO A 44 2.72 -9.36 -13.11
N GLU A 45 3.85 -8.69 -12.89
CA GLU A 45 4.03 -7.81 -11.76
C GLU A 45 2.96 -6.75 -11.95
N THR A 46 1.93 -6.79 -11.11
CA THR A 46 1.03 -5.65 -10.96
C THR A 46 1.95 -4.49 -10.62
N THR A 47 2.17 -3.59 -11.58
CA THR A 47 3.09 -2.46 -11.49
C THR A 47 2.58 -1.55 -10.40
N ARG A 48 2.94 -1.87 -9.15
CA ARG A 48 2.66 -1.04 -8.00
C ARG A 48 3.54 0.19 -8.22
N ARG A 49 2.94 1.36 -8.40
CA ARG A 49 3.70 2.61 -8.50
C ARG A 49 4.52 2.76 -7.22
N THR A 50 5.83 2.58 -7.32
CA THR A 50 6.78 2.79 -6.24
C THR A 50 7.30 4.22 -6.36
N TYR A 51 7.32 4.95 -5.24
CA TYR A 51 7.81 6.32 -5.18
C TYR A 51 9.06 6.35 -4.28
N PRO A 52 10.23 5.95 -4.81
CA PRO A 52 11.43 5.76 -4.00
C PRO A 52 11.85 7.03 -3.25
N GLY A 53 11.66 8.22 -3.84
CA GLY A 53 11.94 9.49 -3.16
C GLY A 53 11.07 9.71 -1.91
N LEU A 54 9.78 9.36 -1.97
CA LEU A 54 8.87 9.50 -0.83
C LEU A 54 9.19 8.47 0.27
N ASP A 55 9.64 7.28 -0.11
CA ASP A 55 10.10 6.26 0.84
C ASP A 55 11.37 6.71 1.58
N THR A 56 12.32 7.36 0.90
CA THR A 56 13.52 7.93 1.54
C THR A 56 13.17 9.06 2.50
N VAL A 57 12.28 9.99 2.11
CA VAL A 57 11.84 11.07 3.01
C VAL A 57 11.12 10.49 4.23
N ARG A 58 10.31 9.44 4.05
CA ARG A 58 9.68 8.74 5.17
C ARG A 58 10.72 8.10 6.10
N ALA A 59 11.79 7.52 5.57
CA ALA A 59 12.87 6.96 6.37
C ALA A 59 13.60 8.06 7.18
N LEU A 60 13.92 9.20 6.55
CA LEU A 60 14.51 10.35 7.25
C LEU A 60 13.58 10.91 8.33
N ALA A 61 12.29 11.01 8.04
CA ALA A 61 11.29 11.43 9.02
C ALA A 61 11.22 10.46 10.21
N ALA A 62 11.26 9.14 9.97
CA ALA A 62 11.28 8.14 11.03
C ALA A 62 12.55 8.24 11.91
N LEU A 63 13.71 8.50 11.31
CA LEU A 63 14.97 8.72 12.04
C LEU A 63 14.92 9.99 12.90
N ALA A 64 14.31 11.06 12.39
CA ALA A 64 14.10 12.30 13.15
C ALA A 64 13.25 12.03 14.40
N VAL A 65 12.14 11.30 14.24
CA VAL A 65 11.26 10.89 15.37
C VAL A 65 12.00 10.01 16.37
N LEU A 66 12.81 9.07 15.89
CA LEU A 66 13.64 8.22 16.74
C LEU A 66 14.62 9.06 17.57
N ALA A 67 15.29 10.03 16.96
CA ALA A 67 16.22 10.93 17.65
C ALA A 67 15.55 11.76 18.75
N THR A 68 14.32 12.25 18.51
CA THR A 68 13.54 12.96 19.53
C THR A 68 13.15 12.05 20.70
N HIS A 69 12.76 10.80 20.42
CA HIS A 69 12.39 9.87 21.50
C HIS A 69 13.60 9.40 22.30
N THR A 70 14.73 9.15 21.65
CA THR A 70 15.95 8.76 22.35
C THR A 70 16.48 9.92 23.20
N SER A 71 16.38 11.17 22.75
CA SER A 71 16.77 12.32 23.58
C SER A 71 15.84 12.54 24.78
N PHE A 72 14.54 12.27 24.62
CA PHE A 72 13.57 12.27 25.71
C PHE A 72 13.93 11.24 26.78
N TRP A 73 14.15 9.98 26.38
CA TRP A 73 14.50 8.90 27.32
C TRP A 73 15.91 9.05 27.93
N ALA A 74 16.84 9.66 27.21
CA ALA A 74 18.18 9.95 27.72
C ALA A 74 18.21 11.19 28.65
N GLY A 75 17.08 11.87 28.86
CA GLY A 75 16.94 12.93 29.86
C GLY A 75 17.53 14.29 29.48
N PHE A 76 17.95 14.49 28.23
CA PHE A 76 18.49 15.77 27.75
C PHE A 76 17.52 16.55 26.85
N TYR A 77 16.28 16.07 26.69
CA TYR A 77 15.21 16.83 26.04
C TYR A 77 14.56 17.81 27.03
N PRO A 78 14.36 19.10 26.71
CA PRO A 78 14.91 19.87 25.59
C PRO A 78 16.17 20.67 25.97
N GLN A 79 16.90 20.26 27.02
CA GLN A 79 18.00 21.00 27.64
C GLN A 79 19.27 21.00 26.76
N GLY A 80 19.97 22.14 26.70
CA GLY A 80 21.22 22.28 25.95
C GLY A 80 21.05 22.27 24.42
N LEU A 81 22.16 22.46 23.68
CA LEU A 81 22.13 22.58 22.22
C LEU A 81 21.56 21.32 21.54
N LEU A 82 22.03 20.13 21.95
CA LEU A 82 21.57 18.86 21.40
C LEU A 82 20.11 18.56 21.74
N GLY A 83 19.66 18.88 22.96
CA GLY A 83 18.25 18.78 23.35
C GLY A 83 17.37 19.69 22.53
N ALA A 84 17.77 20.95 22.34
CA ALA A 84 17.04 21.91 21.52
C ALA A 84 16.97 21.50 20.04
N MET A 85 18.06 20.94 19.48
CA MET A 85 18.06 20.44 18.10
C MET A 85 17.13 19.22 17.94
N THR A 86 17.24 18.23 18.84
CA THR A 86 16.37 17.04 18.79
C THR A 86 14.91 17.35 19.07
N ALA A 87 14.63 18.44 19.81
CA ALA A 87 13.28 18.93 20.00
C ALA A 87 12.63 19.44 18.71
N ARG A 88 13.41 19.97 17.76
CA ARG A 88 12.89 20.41 16.44
C ARG A 88 12.68 19.28 15.45
N LEU A 89 13.21 18.09 15.74
CA LEU A 89 13.04 16.90 14.91
C LEU A 89 11.64 16.27 15.09
N ASP A 90 10.85 16.77 16.04
CA ASP A 90 9.43 16.43 16.23
C ASP A 90 8.57 16.69 14.98
N ILE A 91 8.96 17.66 14.13
CA ILE A 91 8.35 17.90 12.81
C ILE A 91 8.37 16.66 11.92
N GLY A 92 9.32 15.74 12.13
CA GLY A 92 9.39 14.45 11.45
C GLY A 92 8.11 13.64 11.59
N VAL A 93 7.40 13.78 12.72
CA VAL A 93 6.12 13.12 12.96
C VAL A 93 5.07 13.57 11.94
N ALA A 94 4.92 14.89 11.73
CA ALA A 94 3.96 15.44 10.78
C ALA A 94 4.28 15.00 9.34
N VAL A 95 5.56 15.08 8.95
CA VAL A 95 6.01 14.65 7.62
C VAL A 95 5.75 13.16 7.39
N PHE A 96 6.08 12.31 8.37
CA PHE A 96 5.88 10.87 8.29
C PHE A 96 4.40 10.51 8.08
N PHE A 97 3.49 11.16 8.84
CA PHE A 97 2.06 10.89 8.73
C PHE A 97 1.46 11.37 7.42
N VAL A 98 1.81 12.57 6.96
CA VAL A 98 1.31 13.11 5.67
C VAL A 98 1.74 12.19 4.52
N LEU A 99 3.00 11.76 4.49
CA LEU A 99 3.50 10.86 3.45
C LEU A 99 2.87 9.46 3.53
N SER A 100 2.70 8.93 4.74
CA SER A 100 2.06 7.62 4.94
C SER A 100 0.60 7.64 4.49
N GLY A 101 -0.16 8.69 4.85
CA GLY A 101 -1.53 8.89 4.39
C GLY A 101 -1.63 9.07 2.88
N PHE A 102 -0.73 9.84 2.27
CA PHE A 102 -0.67 10.04 0.82
C PHE A 102 -0.45 8.72 0.07
N LEU A 103 0.54 7.93 0.47
CA LEU A 103 0.86 6.64 -0.17
C LEU A 103 -0.25 5.60 0.00
N LEU A 104 -0.95 5.63 1.14
CA LEU A 104 -2.12 4.79 1.37
C LEU A 104 -3.32 5.20 0.48
N GLY A 105 -3.54 6.50 0.30
CA GLY A 105 -4.66 7.06 -0.46
C GLY A 105 -4.49 6.99 -1.98
N GLN A 106 -3.25 6.95 -2.46
CA GLN A 106 -2.89 6.90 -3.89
C GLN A 106 -3.68 5.85 -4.71
N PRO A 107 -3.80 4.57 -4.31
CA PRO A 107 -4.54 3.59 -5.09
C PRO A 107 -6.04 3.89 -5.22
N PHE A 108 -6.64 4.54 -4.22
CA PHE A 108 -8.05 4.94 -4.29
C PHE A 108 -8.25 6.19 -5.13
N LEU A 109 -7.32 7.15 -5.05
CA LEU A 109 -7.32 8.34 -5.89
C LEU A 109 -7.14 7.96 -7.37
N ALA A 110 -6.22 7.03 -7.66
CA ALA A 110 -6.02 6.48 -9.00
C ALA A 110 -7.29 5.77 -9.51
N ALA A 111 -7.91 4.92 -8.69
CA ALA A 111 -9.16 4.26 -9.05
C ALA A 111 -10.28 5.26 -9.35
N THR A 112 -10.38 6.34 -8.56
CA THR A 112 -11.37 7.40 -8.77
C THR A 112 -11.09 8.20 -10.05
N ALA A 113 -9.82 8.48 -10.36
CA ALA A 113 -9.42 9.21 -11.56
C ALA A 113 -9.59 8.40 -12.86
N ASP A 114 -9.37 7.09 -12.79
CA ASP A 114 -9.52 6.19 -13.94
C ASP A 114 -10.94 5.60 -14.05
N GLY A 115 -11.85 5.95 -13.12
CA GLY A 115 -13.22 5.43 -13.08
C GLY A 115 -13.30 3.92 -12.84
N THR A 116 -12.26 3.32 -12.27
CA THR A 116 -12.14 1.88 -12.05
C THR A 116 -12.54 1.48 -10.63
N THR A 117 -12.84 0.19 -10.42
CA THR A 117 -13.16 -0.31 -9.09
C THR A 117 -11.97 -0.14 -8.13
N PRO A 118 -12.15 0.50 -6.97
CA PRO A 118 -11.06 0.66 -6.01
C PRO A 118 -10.58 -0.72 -5.52
N PRO A 119 -9.28 -0.85 -5.20
CA PRO A 119 -8.75 -2.11 -4.71
C PRO A 119 -9.44 -2.54 -3.41
N ARG A 120 -9.57 -3.85 -3.21
CA ARG A 120 -10.17 -4.43 -2.00
C ARG A 120 -9.32 -4.06 -0.77
N ALA A 121 -9.68 -2.96 -0.12
CA ALA A 121 -9.02 -2.43 1.08
C ALA A 121 -8.81 -3.53 2.14
N GLY A 122 -9.84 -4.35 2.38
CA GLY A 122 -9.81 -5.41 3.40
C GLY A 122 -8.67 -6.42 3.22
N ARG A 123 -8.33 -6.84 1.99
CA ARG A 123 -7.24 -7.81 1.77
C ARG A 123 -5.87 -7.20 2.04
N TYR A 124 -5.69 -5.94 1.71
CA TYR A 124 -4.46 -5.20 2.01
C TYR A 124 -4.31 -4.96 3.51
N LEU A 125 -5.38 -4.50 4.16
CA LEU A 125 -5.44 -4.26 5.61
C LEU A 125 -5.18 -5.54 6.40
N TRP A 126 -5.78 -6.66 6.01
CA TRP A 126 -5.61 -7.94 6.68
C TRP A 126 -4.15 -8.43 6.68
N LYS A 127 -3.48 -8.33 5.52
CA LYS A 127 -2.05 -8.71 5.41
C LYS A 127 -1.15 -7.85 6.30
N ARG A 128 -1.51 -6.58 6.50
CA ARG A 128 -0.75 -5.65 7.33
C ARG A 128 -1.04 -5.86 8.81
N PHE A 129 -2.30 -6.06 9.18
CA PHE A 129 -2.75 -6.40 10.53
C PHE A 129 -2.04 -7.65 11.06
N LEU A 130 -2.02 -8.74 10.27
CA LEU A 130 -1.36 -10.00 10.66
C LEU A 130 0.15 -9.88 10.88
N ARG A 131 0.80 -8.81 10.38
CA ARG A 131 2.24 -8.58 10.58
C ARG A 131 2.51 -7.63 11.75
N ILE A 132 1.70 -6.59 11.92
CA ILE A 132 1.92 -5.54 12.91
C ILE A 132 1.42 -5.98 14.30
N VAL A 133 0.25 -6.62 14.36
CA VAL A 133 -0.41 -6.93 15.63
C VAL A 133 0.35 -7.94 16.49
N PRO A 134 0.92 -9.04 15.96
CA PRO A 134 1.68 -9.96 16.80
C PRO A 134 2.88 -9.29 17.46
N LEU A 135 3.60 -8.47 16.70
CA LEU A 135 4.76 -7.72 17.21
C LEU A 135 4.31 -6.70 18.26
N TYR A 136 3.21 -5.99 18.00
CA TYR A 136 2.65 -5.01 18.93
C TYR A 136 2.27 -5.65 20.28
N VAL A 137 1.52 -6.75 20.25
CA VAL A 137 1.07 -7.44 21.47
C VAL A 137 2.27 -7.91 22.30
N VAL A 138 3.29 -8.51 21.64
CA VAL A 138 4.52 -8.92 22.34
C VAL A 138 5.20 -7.72 22.99
N THR A 139 5.37 -6.61 22.28
CA THR A 139 5.99 -5.40 22.83
C THR A 139 5.21 -4.84 24.03
N VAL A 140 3.88 -4.79 23.97
CA VAL A 140 3.04 -4.32 25.08
C VAL A 140 3.19 -5.22 26.29
N VAL A 141 3.11 -6.54 26.10
CA VAL A 141 3.23 -7.52 27.18
C VAL A 141 4.62 -7.43 27.83
N VAL A 142 5.68 -7.38 27.02
CA VAL A 142 7.05 -7.25 27.52
C VAL A 142 7.22 -5.94 28.28
N ALA A 143 6.75 -4.81 27.75
CA ALA A 143 6.89 -3.52 28.41
C ALA A 143 6.11 -3.44 29.75
N LEU A 144 4.91 -4.00 29.83
CA LEU A 144 4.12 -4.00 31.05
C LEU A 144 4.65 -4.95 32.13
N LEU A 145 5.34 -6.03 31.75
CA LEU A 145 5.87 -7.01 32.70
C LEU A 145 7.34 -6.79 33.07
N ALA A 146 8.14 -6.19 32.19
CA ALA A 146 9.59 -6.08 32.39
C ALA A 146 10.04 -4.72 32.96
N LEU A 147 9.22 -3.67 32.87
CA LEU A 147 9.55 -2.34 33.38
C LEU A 147 8.88 -2.10 34.74
N PRO A 148 9.65 -1.91 35.83
CA PRO A 148 9.12 -1.68 37.18
C PRO A 148 8.22 -0.44 37.27
N GLU A 149 8.44 0.55 36.41
CA GLU A 149 7.64 1.78 36.35
C GLU A 149 6.17 1.50 35.98
N ASN A 150 5.89 0.32 35.43
CA ASN A 150 4.56 -0.11 35.01
C ASN A 150 3.88 -1.06 36.02
N ASP A 151 4.47 -1.32 37.20
CA ASP A 151 3.91 -2.25 38.21
C ASP A 151 2.53 -1.83 38.73
N ALA A 152 2.23 -0.53 38.70
CA ALA A 152 0.92 0.02 39.07
C ALA A 152 -0.13 -0.09 37.94
N ALA A 153 0.20 -0.65 36.77
CA ALA A 153 -0.70 -0.74 35.63
C ALA A 153 -1.88 -1.69 35.92
N GLY A 154 -3.04 -1.09 36.19
CA GLY A 154 -4.28 -1.83 36.43
C GLY A 154 -4.88 -2.45 35.14
N PRO A 155 -5.93 -3.28 35.28
CA PRO A 155 -6.59 -3.94 34.14
C PRO A 155 -7.09 -2.96 33.05
N SER A 156 -7.48 -1.74 33.44
CA SER A 156 -7.87 -0.69 32.49
C SER A 156 -6.73 -0.28 31.56
N THR A 157 -5.52 -0.16 32.08
CA THR A 157 -4.33 0.20 31.30
C THR A 157 -3.95 -0.93 30.36
N TRP A 158 -3.99 -2.18 30.82
CA TRP A 158 -3.79 -3.36 29.97
C TRP A 158 -4.75 -3.41 28.79
N ILE A 159 -6.05 -3.25 29.06
CA ILE A 159 -7.07 -3.23 28.00
C ILE A 159 -6.76 -2.10 27.02
N ARG A 160 -6.55 -0.88 27.50
CA ARG A 160 -6.32 0.30 26.65
C ARG A 160 -5.09 0.15 25.76
N GLN A 161 -4.00 -0.40 26.30
CA GLN A 161 -2.79 -0.67 25.53
C GLN A 161 -3.05 -1.77 24.50
N LEU A 162 -3.66 -2.89 24.88
CA LEU A 162 -3.91 -3.98 23.92
C LEU A 162 -4.91 -3.59 22.81
N THR A 163 -5.88 -2.72 23.10
CA THR A 163 -6.88 -2.26 22.14
C THR A 163 -6.47 -1.06 21.29
N LEU A 164 -5.23 -0.55 21.45
CA LEU A 164 -4.75 0.65 20.74
C LEU A 164 -5.60 1.90 21.02
N THR A 165 -6.24 1.98 22.19
CA THR A 165 -7.13 3.08 22.57
C THR A 165 -6.50 4.06 23.57
N GLN A 166 -5.22 3.89 23.88
CA GLN A 166 -4.47 4.72 24.82
C GLN A 166 -4.32 6.18 24.39
N VAL A 167 -4.50 6.48 23.10
CA VAL A 167 -4.48 7.84 22.57
C VAL A 167 -5.70 8.66 22.99
N TYR A 168 -6.79 7.99 23.40
CA TYR A 168 -8.02 8.65 23.78
C TYR A 168 -8.04 8.96 25.29
N PRO A 169 -8.50 10.16 25.71
CA PRO A 169 -8.57 10.52 27.12
C PRO A 169 -9.46 9.58 27.95
N PRO A 170 -9.11 9.32 29.23
CA PRO A 170 -7.86 9.69 29.90
C PRO A 170 -6.68 8.86 29.36
N ALA A 171 -5.56 9.48 29.00
CA ALA A 171 -4.42 8.79 28.40
C ALA A 171 -3.44 8.30 29.47
N ASP A 172 -3.12 7.00 29.45
CA ASP A 172 -2.12 6.41 30.34
C ASP A 172 -0.76 6.46 29.66
N LEU A 173 0.18 7.23 30.22
CA LEU A 173 1.56 7.26 29.76
C LEU A 173 2.32 6.07 30.37
N VAL A 174 2.32 4.95 29.66
CA VAL A 174 3.02 3.74 30.07
C VAL A 174 4.50 3.82 29.65
N ALA A 175 5.41 3.53 30.58
CA ALA A 175 6.84 3.55 30.32
C ALA A 175 7.20 2.57 29.21
N GLY A 176 8.12 2.97 28.33
CA GLY A 176 8.51 2.17 27.15
C GLY A 176 7.47 2.11 26.03
N LEU A 177 6.23 2.57 26.23
CA LEU A 177 5.15 2.53 25.23
C LEU A 177 4.68 3.92 24.78
N THR A 178 5.35 4.98 25.22
CA THR A 178 4.98 6.37 24.95
C THR A 178 4.93 6.73 23.47
N HIS A 179 5.56 5.97 22.58
CA HIS A 179 5.58 6.17 21.13
C HIS A 179 4.50 5.36 20.38
N MET A 180 3.79 4.47 21.06
CA MET A 180 2.74 3.61 20.48
C MET A 180 1.53 4.39 19.96
N TRP A 181 1.35 5.64 20.41
CA TRP A 181 0.31 6.53 19.88
C TRP A 181 0.43 6.69 18.35
N SER A 182 1.66 6.66 17.81
CA SER A 182 1.87 6.81 16.38
C SER A 182 1.30 5.63 15.58
N LEU A 183 1.40 4.42 16.14
CA LEU A 183 0.81 3.20 15.59
C LEU A 183 -0.72 3.25 15.68
N CYS A 184 -1.28 3.78 16.78
CA CYS A 184 -2.71 3.99 16.91
C CYS A 184 -3.25 4.91 15.81
N VAL A 185 -2.54 6.01 15.55
CA VAL A 185 -2.86 6.95 14.47
C VAL A 185 -2.72 6.29 13.10
N GLU A 186 -1.69 5.47 12.88
CA GLU A 186 -1.53 4.69 11.65
C GLU A 186 -2.73 3.75 11.40
N VAL A 187 -3.20 3.05 12.44
CA VAL A 187 -4.42 2.23 12.39
C VAL A 187 -5.67 3.07 12.13
N ALA A 188 -5.77 4.24 12.75
CA ALA A 188 -6.86 5.17 12.47
C ALA A 188 -6.86 5.61 10.99
N PHE A 189 -5.70 5.90 10.39
CA PHE A 189 -5.59 6.19 8.95
C PHE A 189 -6.08 5.02 8.09
N TYR A 190 -5.72 3.78 8.44
CA TYR A 190 -6.19 2.58 7.73
C TYR A 190 -7.71 2.45 7.69
N LEU A 191 -8.39 2.88 8.76
CA LEU A 191 -9.84 2.82 8.86
C LEU A 191 -10.51 4.06 8.25
N ALA A 192 -9.95 5.25 8.47
CA ALA A 192 -10.51 6.52 8.00
C ALA A 192 -10.50 6.64 6.48
N LEU A 193 -9.45 6.16 5.80
CA LEU A 193 -9.34 6.23 4.35
C LEU A 193 -10.47 5.54 3.58
N PRO A 194 -10.80 4.25 3.81
CA PRO A 194 -11.93 3.63 3.12
C PRO A 194 -13.26 4.30 3.50
N LEU A 195 -13.42 4.75 4.75
CA LEU A 195 -14.61 5.48 5.20
C LEU A 195 -14.80 6.82 4.47
N LEU A 196 -13.71 7.55 4.19
CA LEU A 196 -13.74 8.85 3.53
C LEU A 196 -13.81 8.72 1.99
N LEU A 197 -13.08 7.77 1.42
CA LEU A 197 -12.91 7.63 -0.03
C LEU A 197 -14.07 6.87 -0.69
N TRP A 198 -14.75 5.98 0.04
CA TRP A 198 -15.94 5.30 -0.47
C TRP A 198 -17.09 6.26 -0.85
N PRO A 199 -17.55 7.18 0.04
CA PRO A 199 -18.58 8.15 -0.33
C PRO A 199 -18.08 9.14 -1.38
N LEU A 200 -16.79 9.54 -1.34
CA LEU A 200 -16.21 10.43 -2.34
C LEU A 200 -16.23 9.80 -3.74
N HIS A 201 -15.84 8.52 -3.87
CA HIS A 201 -15.91 7.78 -5.13
C HIS A 201 -17.36 7.66 -5.62
N ARG A 202 -18.31 7.32 -4.74
CA ARG A 202 -19.74 7.25 -5.08
C ARG A 202 -20.30 8.60 -5.54
N TRP A 203 -19.84 9.69 -4.94
CA TRP A 203 -20.27 11.04 -5.28
C TRP A 203 -19.65 11.53 -6.60
N SER A 204 -18.36 11.29 -6.81
CA SER A 204 -17.63 11.60 -8.05
C SER A 204 -18.22 10.87 -9.25
N ALA A 205 -18.49 9.56 -9.11
CA ALA A 205 -19.10 8.74 -10.14
C ALA A 205 -20.53 9.19 -10.51
N ARG A 206 -21.27 9.78 -9.56
CA ARG A 206 -22.63 10.30 -9.80
C ARG A 206 -22.65 11.69 -10.44
N ARG A 207 -21.64 12.53 -10.19
CA ARG A 207 -21.58 13.92 -10.70
C ARG A 207 -20.72 14.07 -11.95
N GLY A 208 -20.13 13.00 -12.48
CA GLY A 208 -19.21 13.08 -13.62
C GLY A 208 -17.97 13.93 -13.31
N TRP A 209 -17.60 14.03 -12.03
CA TRP A 209 -16.49 14.89 -11.61
C TRP A 209 -15.18 14.25 -12.07
N ASN A 210 -14.45 14.96 -12.93
CA ASN A 210 -13.20 14.50 -13.48
C ASN A 210 -12.06 15.13 -12.65
N PRO A 211 -11.43 14.39 -11.71
CA PRO A 211 -10.39 14.95 -10.84
C PRO A 211 -9.14 15.41 -11.62
N ARG A 212 -9.03 15.05 -12.92
CA ARG A 212 -8.00 15.54 -13.83
C ARG A 212 -8.02 17.07 -14.01
N THR A 213 -9.13 17.74 -13.75
CA THR A 213 -9.24 19.20 -13.90
C THR A 213 -8.65 19.98 -12.71
N VAL A 214 -8.29 19.32 -11.60
CA VAL A 214 -7.77 19.98 -10.38
C VAL A 214 -6.25 19.80 -10.22
N LEU A 215 -5.63 18.92 -11.02
CA LEU A 215 -4.20 18.60 -10.96
C LEU A 215 -3.38 19.18 -12.13
N LEU A 216 -4.00 20.02 -12.97
CA LEU A 216 -3.35 20.87 -13.98
C LEU A 216 -3.51 22.34 -13.56
#